data_AF-A0A2D8XD10-F1
#
_entry.id   AF-A0A2D8XD10-F1
#
_cell.length_a   1.000
_cell.length_b   1.000
_cell.length_c   1.000
_cell.angle_alpha   90.00
_cell.angle_beta   90.00
_cell.angle_gamma   90.00
#
_symmetry.space_group_name_H-M   'P 1'
#
loop_
_entity.id
_entity.type
_entity.pdbx_description
1 polymer ?
#
loop_
_entity_poly.entity_id
_entity_poly.type
_entity_poly.pdbx_seq_one_letter_code
_entity_poly.pdbx_strand_id
1 'polypeptide(L)' 'MNMHTKPNVTTGPLPASSKVFTTPESAPDVKVAHREIELHPSAMEPPVRVYDTSGPYSDPNATIDLE' A
#
# COMPACT_ATOMS: atom_id res chain seq x y z
N MET A 1 34.17 -5.93 -13.18
CA MET A 1 32.69 -6.04 -13.23
C MET A 1 32.22 -5.89 -11.80
N ASN A 2 31.64 -4.76 -11.42
CA ASN A 2 31.17 -4.56 -10.06
C ASN A 2 29.81 -5.25 -9.93
N MET A 3 29.78 -6.34 -9.17
CA MET A 3 28.59 -7.12 -8.89
C MET A 3 27.77 -6.34 -7.85
N HIS A 4 26.83 -5.51 -8.32
CA HIS A 4 25.83 -4.91 -7.44
C HIS A 4 24.80 -5.99 -7.12
N THR A 5 24.96 -6.66 -5.99
CA THR A 5 23.94 -7.57 -5.48
C THR A 5 22.71 -6.75 -5.13
N LYS A 6 21.57 -7.03 -5.76
CA LYS A 6 20.31 -6.37 -5.43
C LYS A 6 19.96 -6.60 -3.95
N PRO A 7 19.61 -5.56 -3.19
CA PRO A 7 19.16 -5.74 -1.81
C PRO A 7 17.83 -6.52 -1.81
N ASN A 8 17.70 -7.44 -0.86
CA ASN A 8 16.42 -8.09 -0.57
C ASN A 8 15.61 -7.17 0.34
N VAL A 9 14.44 -6.73 -0.11
CA VAL A 9 13.54 -5.83 0.63
C VAL A 9 12.18 -6.49 0.83
N THR A 10 11.53 -6.19 1.95
CA THR A 10 10.18 -6.69 2.23
C THR A 10 9.17 -6.00 1.34
N THR A 11 8.39 -6.80 0.61
CA THR A 11 7.29 -6.33 -0.25
C THR A 11 6.02 -7.12 0.01
N GLY A 12 4.90 -6.58 -0.46
CA GLY A 12 3.58 -7.22 -0.44
C GLY A 12 2.61 -6.60 0.56
N PRO A 13 1.31 -6.97 0.49
CA PRO A 13 0.28 -6.40 1.32
C PRO A 13 0.60 -6.55 2.81
N LEU A 14 0.32 -5.50 3.59
CA LEU A 14 0.41 -5.57 5.04
C LEU A 14 -0.74 -6.45 5.59
N PRO A 15 -0.51 -7.26 6.64
CA PRO A 15 -1.48 -8.25 7.12
C PRO A 15 -2.88 -7.69 7.35
N ALA A 16 -3.89 -8.44 6.91
CA ALA A 16 -5.32 -8.10 7.04
C ALA A 16 -5.71 -6.72 6.50
N SER A 17 -4.90 -6.14 5.59
CA SER A 17 -5.16 -4.83 5.03
C SER A 17 -4.90 -4.75 3.54
N SER A 18 -5.62 -3.82 2.90
CA SER A 18 -5.54 -3.56 1.47
C SER A 18 -5.19 -2.11 1.23
N LYS A 19 -4.31 -1.83 0.27
CA LYS A 19 -3.99 -0.47 -0.15
C LYS A 19 -5.16 0.14 -0.91
N VAL A 20 -5.53 1.36 -0.56
CA VAL A 20 -6.59 2.13 -1.22
C VAL A 20 -6.12 3.55 -1.47
N PHE A 21 -6.76 4.22 -2.43
CA PHE A 21 -6.42 5.58 -2.80
C PHE A 21 -7.66 6.47 -2.75
N THR A 22 -7.50 7.69 -2.23
CA THR A 22 -8.49 8.76 -2.35
C THR A 22 -7.97 9.83 -3.30
N THR A 23 -8.85 10.41 -4.10
CA THR A 23 -8.52 11.48 -5.05
C THR A 23 -9.23 12.76 -4.62
N PRO A 24 -8.50 13.81 -4.19
CA PRO A 24 -9.09 15.10 -3.86
C PRO A 24 -9.70 15.77 -5.10
N GLU A 25 -10.87 16.40 -4.97
CA GLU A 25 -11.54 17.08 -6.08
C GLU A 25 -10.69 18.21 -6.69
N SER A 26 -9.92 18.92 -5.86
CA SER A 26 -9.01 19.98 -6.30
C SER A 26 -7.74 19.48 -7.00
N ALA A 27 -7.49 18.16 -7.00
CA ALA A 27 -6.30 17.54 -7.56
C ALA A 27 -6.62 16.14 -8.13
N PRO A 28 -7.33 16.05 -9.27
CA PRO A 28 -7.84 14.79 -9.81
C PRO A 28 -6.75 13.78 -10.21
N ASP A 29 -5.54 14.27 -10.48
CA ASP A 29 -4.39 13.42 -10.81
C ASP A 29 -3.69 12.83 -9.57
N VAL A 30 -4.04 13.31 -8.37
CA VAL A 30 -3.42 12.86 -7.12
C VAL A 30 -4.13 11.63 -6.57
N LYS A 31 -3.33 10.63 -6.19
CA LYS A 31 -3.78 9.44 -5.47
C LYS A 31 -3.16 9.43 -4.08
N VAL A 32 -3.93 9.85 -3.07
CA VAL A 32 -3.49 9.84 -1.67
C VAL A 32 -3.62 8.42 -1.14
N ALA A 33 -2.49 7.83 -0.74
CA ALA A 33 -2.41 6.45 -0.28
C ALA A 33 -2.92 6.30 1.16
N HIS A 34 -3.75 5.28 1.36
CA HIS A 34 -4.19 4.78 2.66
C HIS A 34 -4.14 3.26 2.63
N ARG A 35 -4.34 2.63 3.78
CA ARG A 35 -4.71 1.22 3.84
C ARG A 35 -5.97 1.04 4.67
N GLU A 36 -6.78 0.07 4.28
CA GLU A 36 -7.98 -0.33 5.00
C GLU A 36 -7.75 -1.65 5.68
N ILE A 37 -8.11 -1.72 6.96
CA ILE A 37 -8.04 -2.92 7.77
C ILE A 37 -9.45 -3.48 7.88
N GLU A 38 -9.64 -4.67 7.34
CA GLU A 38 -10.90 -5.40 7.48
C GLU A 38 -11.09 -5.85 8.92
N LEU A 39 -12.27 -5.58 9.45
CA LEU A 39 -12.66 -6.03 10.78
C LEU A 39 -13.36 -7.39 10.70
N HIS A 40 -13.48 -8.08 11.83
CA HIS A 40 -14.26 -9.31 11.85
C HIS A 40 -15.73 -8.99 11.51
N PRO A 41 -16.42 -9.79 10.67
CA PRO A 41 -17.80 -9.49 10.24
C PRO A 41 -18.79 -9.29 11.39
N SER A 42 -18.58 -9.94 12.53
CA SER A 42 -19.44 -9.77 13.71
C SER A 42 -19.36 -8.38 14.36
N ALA A 43 -18.34 -7.58 14.05
CA ALA A 43 -18.25 -6.20 14.51
C ALA A 43 -19.31 -5.31 13.84
N MET A 44 -19.78 -5.68 12.64
CA MET A 44 -20.76 -4.90 11.86
C MET A 44 -20.33 -3.43 11.66
N GLU A 45 -19.02 -3.22 11.50
CA GLU A 45 -18.39 -1.92 11.31
C GLU A 45 -17.67 -1.88 9.95
N PRO A 46 -17.56 -0.69 9.33
CA PRO A 46 -16.78 -0.53 8.10
C PRO A 46 -15.28 -0.74 8.37
N PRO A 47 -14.47 -1.02 7.33
CA PRO A 47 -13.02 -1.13 7.46
C PRO A 47 -12.40 0.13 8.07
N VAL A 48 -11.38 -0.06 8.91
CA VAL A 48 -10.66 1.06 9.51
C VAL A 48 -9.63 1.56 8.51
N ARG A 49 -9.83 2.79 8.02
CA ARG A 49 -8.88 3.47 7.14
C ARG A 49 -7.79 4.16 7.96
N VAL A 50 -6.55 3.86 7.64
CA VAL A 50 -5.37 4.47 8.28
C VAL A 50 -4.40 5.01 7.25
N TYR A 51 -3.59 5.98 7.68
CA TYR A 51 -2.50 6.53 6.87
C TYR A 51 -1.47 5.44 6.53
N ASP A 52 -0.96 5.46 5.30
CA ASP A 52 -0.04 4.44 4.81
C ASP A 52 1.18 5.05 4.09
N THR A 53 2.33 5.04 4.78
CA THR A 53 3.63 5.51 4.27
C THR A 53 4.46 4.44 3.59
N SER A 54 3.96 3.20 3.45
CA SER A 54 4.71 2.09 2.86
C SER A 54 4.98 2.26 1.35
N GLY A 55 4.30 3.20 0.68
CA GLY A 55 4.50 3.48 -0.74
C GLY A 55 4.17 2.28 -1.64
N PRO A 56 4.87 2.09 -2.77
CA PRO A 56 4.60 0.99 -3.69
C PRO A 56 4.96 -0.38 -3.11
N TYR A 57 5.79 -0.45 -2.07
CA TYR A 57 6.29 -1.71 -1.53
C TYR A 57 5.20 -2.62 -0.95
N SER A 58 4.05 -2.08 -0.57
CA SER A 58 2.89 -2.88 -0.12
C SER A 58 1.74 -2.93 -1.13
N ASP A 59 1.88 -2.29 -2.29
CA ASP A 59 0.90 -2.37 -3.36
C ASP A 59 1.11 -3.67 -4.16
N PRO A 60 0.13 -4.61 -4.19
CA PRO A 60 0.27 -5.84 -4.96
C PRO A 60 0.33 -5.60 -6.48
N ASN A 61 -0.03 -4.40 -6.95
CA ASN A 61 -0.01 -4.03 -8.38
C ASN A 61 1.26 -3.27 -8.78
N ALA A 62 2.11 -2.89 -7.83
CA ALA A 62 3.35 -2.19 -8.15
C ALA A 62 4.46 -3.18 -8.51
N THR A 63 5.18 -2.89 -9.59
CA THR A 63 6.44 -3.56 -9.90
C THR A 63 7.57 -2.80 -9.23
N ILE A 64 8.31 -3.45 -8.33
CA ILE A 64 9.44 -2.85 -7.63
C ILE A 64 10.72 -3.14 -8.41
N ASP A 65 11.34 -2.08 -8.93
CA ASP A 65 12.64 -2.14 -9.59
C ASP A 65 13.69 -1.41 -8.73
N LEU A 66 14.79 -2.10 -8.44
CA LEU A 66 15.89 -1.66 -7.57
C LEU A 66 17.25 -1.69 -8.29
N GLU A 67 17.24 -1.77 -9.64
CA GLU A 67 18.45 -1.68 -10.47
C GLU A 67 19.07 -0.27 -10.49
#